data_AF-A0A655ASH3-F1
#
_entry.id   AF-A0A655ASH3-F1
#
_cell.length_a   1.000
_cell.length_b   1.000
_cell.length_c   1.000
_cell.angle_alpha   90.00
_cell.angle_beta   90.00
_cell.angle_gamma   90.00
#
_symmetry.space_group_name_H-M   'P 1'
#
loop_
_entity.id
_entity.type
_entity.pdbx_description
1 polymer ?
#
loop_
_entity_poly.entity_id
_entity_poly.type
_entity_poly.pdbx_seq_one_letter_code
_entity_poly.pdbx_strand_id
1 'polypeptide(L)'
;MERLDLLKPEDRALLSAYCETWSVYVAAVQRVRAEGLTITSPKSGVVHRNPAVTVAETARMHLLRLASEFGLTPAAEQRLAVAPGDDGDGLNPFAPDR
;
A
#
# COMPACT_ATOMS: atom_id res chain seq x y z
N MET A 1 15.79 5.56 18.31
CA MET A 1 14.55 5.41 17.52
C MET A 1 13.83 6.73 17.60
N GLU A 2 13.95 7.53 16.55
CA GLU A 2 13.23 8.80 16.43
C GLU A 2 11.73 8.50 16.41
N ARG A 3 10.98 9.15 17.30
CA ARG A 3 9.54 8.94 17.42
C ARG A 3 8.89 9.69 16.27
N LEU A 4 8.68 8.99 15.17
CA LEU A 4 7.79 9.42 14.10
C LEU A 4 6.40 9.55 14.74
N ASP A 5 5.97 10.77 15.06
CA ASP A 5 4.59 11.10 15.49
C ASP A 5 3.61 10.91 14.29
N LEU A 6 3.77 9.81 13.55
CA LEU A 6 3.04 9.46 12.33
C LEU A 6 1.74 8.72 12.58
N LEU A 7 1.57 8.13 13.76
CA LEU A 7 0.48 7.20 14.02
C LEU A 7 -0.37 7.73 15.17
N LYS A 8 -1.53 8.27 14.81
CA LYS A 8 -2.57 8.55 15.79
C LYS A 8 -3.11 7.23 16.34
N PRO A 9 -3.73 7.21 17.54
CA PRO A 9 -4.39 6.02 18.05
C PRO A 9 -5.36 5.40 17.04
N GLU A 10 -6.02 6.23 16.24
CA GLU A 10 -6.92 5.85 15.15
C GLU A 10 -6.25 5.01 14.04
N ASP A 11 -4.95 5.18 13.80
CA ASP A 11 -4.23 4.55 12.67
C ASP A 11 -3.76 3.12 12.99
N ARG A 12 -3.87 2.68 14.25
CA ARG A 12 -3.44 1.34 14.69
C ARG A 12 -4.10 0.21 13.91
N ALA A 13 -5.38 0.35 13.57
CA ALA A 13 -6.10 -0.66 12.81
C ALA A 13 -5.54 -0.79 11.38
N LEU A 14 -5.26 0.34 10.75
CA LEU A 14 -4.71 0.38 9.40
C LEU A 14 -3.28 -0.16 9.35
N LEU A 15 -2.46 0.16 10.36
CA LEU A 15 -1.10 -0.36 10.46
C LEU A 15 -1.09 -1.87 10.66
N SER A 16 -1.98 -2.37 11.53
CA SER A 16 -2.14 -3.81 11.75
C SER A 16 -2.55 -4.51 10.47
N ALA A 17 -3.48 -3.94 9.70
CA ALA A 17 -3.89 -4.47 8.41
C ALA A 17 -2.73 -4.48 7.39
N TYR A 18 -1.87 -3.45 7.39
CA TYR A 18 -0.67 -3.41 6.54
C TYR A 18 0.30 -4.55 6.88
N CYS A 19 0.62 -4.73 8.16
CA CYS A 19 1.51 -5.80 8.63
C CYS A 19 0.96 -7.19 8.31
N GLU A 20 -0.33 -7.42 8.52
CA GLU A 20 -0.99 -8.68 8.19
C GLU A 20 -0.92 -8.96 6.68
N THR A 21 -1.25 -7.96 5.86
CA THR A 21 -1.19 -8.08 4.39
C THR A 21 0.25 -8.35 3.92
N TRP A 22 1.25 -7.76 4.56
CA TRP A 22 2.66 -8.02 4.28
C TRP A 22 3.04 -9.47 4.57
N SER A 23 2.61 -10.00 5.72
CA SER A 23 2.82 -11.40 6.09
C SER A 23 2.25 -12.36 5.03
N VAL A 24 0.99 -12.13 4.62
CA VAL A 24 0.33 -12.90 3.55
C VAL A 24 1.09 -12.81 2.23
N TYR A 25 1.53 -11.60 1.84
CA TYR A 25 2.31 -11.40 0.63
C TYR A 25 3.62 -12.21 0.64
N VAL A 26 4.39 -12.14 1.74
CA VAL A 26 5.66 -12.87 1.90
C VAL A 26 5.43 -14.37 1.80
N ALA A 27 4.44 -14.91 2.51
CA ALA A 27 4.12 -16.33 2.46
C ALA A 27 3.72 -16.79 1.05
N ALA A 28 2.87 -16.01 0.37
CA ALA A 28 2.45 -16.31 -1.00
C ALA A 28 3.63 -16.28 -1.98
N VAL A 29 4.50 -15.28 -1.90
CA VAL A 29 5.70 -15.17 -2.75
C VAL A 29 6.66 -16.32 -2.50
N GLN A 30 6.89 -16.71 -1.24
CA GLN A 30 7.72 -17.88 -0.92
C GLN A 30 7.16 -19.15 -1.56
N ARG A 31 5.83 -19.33 -1.51
CA ARG A 31 5.17 -20.48 -2.11
C ARG A 31 5.27 -20.49 -3.64
N VAL A 32 5.09 -19.33 -4.29
CA VAL A 32 5.32 -19.18 -5.74
C VAL A 32 6.78 -19.47 -6.11
N ARG A 33 7.75 -19.06 -5.29
CA ARG A 33 9.17 -19.36 -5.54
C ARG A 33 9.48 -20.85 -5.41
N ALA A 34 8.85 -21.54 -4.47
CA ALA A 34 9.07 -22.97 -4.23
C ALA A 34 8.37 -23.85 -5.27
N GLU A 35 7.14 -23.51 -5.65
CA GLU A 35 6.27 -24.35 -6.49
C GLU A 35 6.23 -23.90 -7.95
N GLY A 36 6.69 -22.69 -8.25
CA GLY A 36 6.61 -22.07 -9.57
C GLY A 36 5.28 -21.36 -9.83
N LEU A 37 5.20 -20.71 -11.00
CA LEU A 37 4.04 -19.93 -11.44
C LEU A 37 2.83 -20.81 -11.83
N THR A 38 3.08 -22.08 -12.12
CA THR A 38 2.07 -23.05 -12.52
C THR A 38 2.24 -24.35 -11.74
N ILE A 39 1.14 -25.02 -11.46
CA ILE A 39 1.09 -26.33 -10.82
C ILE A 39 0.37 -27.33 -11.73
N THR A 40 0.82 -28.58 -11.69
CA THR A 40 0.19 -29.67 -12.45
C THR A 40 -0.75 -30.44 -11.54
N SER A 41 -2.00 -30.62 -11.95
CA SER A 41 -2.96 -31.45 -11.22
C SER A 41 -2.49 -32.91 -11.19
N PRO A 42 -2.28 -33.51 -10.00
CA PRO A 42 -1.81 -34.89 -9.91
C PRO A 42 -2.80 -35.91 -10.50
N LYS A 43 -4.11 -35.57 -10.51
CA LYS A 43 -5.17 -36.46 -11.01
C LYS A 43 -5.38 -36.38 -12.51
N SER A 44 -5.30 -35.19 -13.09
CA SER A 44 -5.65 -34.95 -14.50
C SER A 44 -4.44 -34.63 -15.40
N GLY A 45 -3.27 -34.34 -14.83
CA GLY A 45 -2.09 -33.90 -15.58
C GLY A 45 -2.22 -32.50 -16.19
N VAL A 46 -3.35 -31.81 -15.98
CA VAL A 46 -3.59 -30.47 -16.50
C VAL A 46 -2.78 -29.44 -15.71
N VAL A 47 -2.14 -28.53 -16.43
CA VAL A 47 -1.38 -27.42 -15.85
C VAL A 47 -2.32 -26.25 -15.56
N HIS A 48 -2.28 -25.75 -14.33
CA HIS A 48 -3.04 -24.60 -13.88
C HIS A 48 -2.11 -23.53 -13.31
N ARG A 49 -2.57 -22.27 -13.28
CA ARG A 49 -1.89 -21.20 -12.54
C ARG A 49 -1.80 -21.58 -11.07
N ASN A 50 -0.64 -21.38 -10.45
CA ASN A 50 -0.51 -21.57 -9.01
C ASN A 50 -1.41 -20.54 -8.27
N PRO A 51 -2.36 -20.98 -7.42
CA PRO A 51 -3.23 -20.08 -6.67
C PRO A 51 -2.47 -19.05 -5.82
N ALA A 52 -1.26 -19.39 -5.36
CA ALA A 52 -0.40 -18.48 -4.62
C ALA A 52 0.00 -17.24 -5.42
N VAL A 53 0.03 -17.32 -6.76
CA VAL A 53 0.29 -16.15 -7.62
C VAL A 53 -0.84 -15.13 -7.47
N THR A 54 -2.09 -15.58 -7.52
CA THR A 54 -3.26 -14.70 -7.36
C THR A 54 -3.28 -14.06 -5.98
N VAL A 55 -2.93 -14.82 -4.93
CA VAL A 55 -2.81 -14.28 -3.56
C VAL A 55 -1.70 -13.22 -3.49
N ALA A 56 -0.52 -13.49 -4.05
CA ALA A 56 0.60 -12.55 -4.06
C ALA A 56 0.26 -11.25 -4.81
N GLU A 57 -0.38 -11.34 -5.99
CA GLU A 57 -0.83 -10.18 -6.77
C GLU A 57 -1.85 -9.35 -6.00
N THR A 58 -2.83 -10.00 -5.37
CA THR A 58 -3.87 -9.33 -4.58
C THR A 58 -3.27 -8.62 -3.36
N ALA A 59 -2.43 -9.33 -2.59
CA ALA A 59 -1.77 -8.77 -1.42
C ALA A 59 -0.85 -7.59 -1.80
N ARG A 60 -0.16 -7.66 -2.93
CA ARG A 60 0.66 -6.55 -3.46
C ARG A 60 -0.20 -5.31 -3.77
N MET A 61 -1.36 -5.48 -4.40
CA MET A 61 -2.27 -4.35 -4.66
C MET A 61 -2.78 -3.72 -3.35
N HIS A 62 -3.12 -4.54 -2.36
CA HIS A 62 -3.55 -4.04 -1.05
C HIS A 62 -2.42 -3.31 -0.31
N LEU A 63 -1.19 -3.84 -0.33
CA LEU A 63 -0.02 -3.18 0.24
C LEU A 63 0.21 -1.80 -0.36
N LEU A 64 0.10 -1.64 -1.68
CA LEU A 64 0.26 -0.34 -2.35
C LEU A 64 -0.83 0.67 -1.92
N ARG A 65 -2.08 0.22 -1.77
CA ARG A 65 -3.18 1.06 -1.29
C ARG A 65 -2.95 1.52 0.14
N LEU A 66 -2.66 0.58 1.04
CA LEU A 66 -2.39 0.87 2.45
C LEU A 66 -1.13 1.75 2.62
N ALA A 67 -0.08 1.50 1.83
CA ALA A 67 1.13 2.34 1.84
C ALA A 67 0.83 3.79 1.41
N SER A 68 -0.11 3.99 0.48
CA SER A 68 -0.53 5.33 0.05
C SER A 68 -1.21 6.11 1.17
N GLU A 69 -1.99 5.46 2.03
CA GLU A 69 -2.63 6.10 3.19
C GLU A 69 -1.59 6.60 4.21
N PHE A 70 -0.48 5.87 4.36
CA PHE A 70 0.61 6.24 5.26
C PHE A 70 1.65 7.19 4.67
N GLY A 71 1.47 7.67 3.43
CA GLY A 71 2.49 8.50 2.79
C GLY A 71 3.74 7.74 2.31
N LEU A 72 3.74 6.40 2.36
CA LEU A 72 4.90 5.55 2.03
C LEU A 72 5.10 5.33 0.52
N THR A 73 4.41 6.12 -0.32
CA THR A 73 4.56 6.09 -1.77
C THR A 73 4.96 7.48 -2.26
N PRO A 74 5.78 7.61 -3.32
CA PRO A 74 6.19 8.92 -3.82
C PRO A 74 5.02 9.86 -4.13
N ALA A 75 3.93 9.31 -4.67
CA ALA A 75 2.72 10.09 -4.95
C ALA A 75 2.00 10.55 -3.68
N ALA A 76 2.02 9.75 -2.61
CA ALA A 76 1.44 10.13 -1.33
C ALA A 76 2.33 11.12 -0.57
N GLU A 77 3.64 10.93 -0.62
CA GLU A 77 4.64 11.85 -0.09
C GLU A 77 4.47 13.25 -0.71
N GLN A 78 4.31 13.34 -2.04
CA GLN A 78 4.02 14.60 -2.74
C GLN A 78 2.72 15.25 -2.26
N ARG A 79 1.65 14.48 -2.04
CA ARG A 79 0.38 15.03 -1.53
C ARG A 79 0.52 15.60 -0.12
N LEU A 80 1.31 14.94 0.74
CA LEU A 80 1.59 15.41 2.09
C LEU A 80 2.49 16.65 2.08
N ALA A 81 3.47 16.72 1.17
CA ALA A 81 4.33 17.88 1.01
C ALA A 81 3.61 19.14 0.50
N VAL A 82 2.43 18.98 -0.14
CA VAL A 82 1.59 20.07 -0.65
C VAL A 82 0.51 20.48 0.36
N ALA A 83 0.40 19.81 1.52
CA ALA A 83 -0.44 20.30 2.61
C ALA A 83 0.04 21.72 2.97
N PRO A 84 -0.77 22.77 2.72
CA PRO A 84 -0.31 24.13 2.90
C PRO A 84 0.12 24.30 4.34
N GLY A 85 1.31 24.88 4.53
CA GLY A 85 1.48 25.75 5.67
C GLY A 85 0.32 26.72 5.69
N ASP A 86 -0.10 27.09 6.88
CA ASP A 86 -0.93 28.25 7.12
C ASP A 86 -0.30 29.48 6.44
N ASP A 87 -0.60 29.68 5.16
CA ASP A 87 -0.31 30.89 4.40
C ASP A 87 -1.35 31.93 4.83
N GLY A 88 -1.26 32.30 6.11
CA GLY A 88 -1.77 33.56 6.58
C GLY A 88 -1.15 34.68 5.73
N ASP A 89 -2.05 35.57 5.28
CA ASP A 89 -1.80 36.85 4.62
C ASP A 89 -1.51 36.84 3.11
N GLY A 90 -2.61 37.06 2.38
CA GLY A 90 -2.74 38.35 1.68
C GLY A 90 -2.10 38.41 0.30
N LEU A 91 -2.88 38.07 -0.72
CA LEU A 91 -3.09 38.83 -1.96
C LEU A 91 -3.88 37.92 -2.90
N ASN A 92 -5.19 38.17 -3.02
CA ASN A 92 -5.97 37.65 -4.13
C ASN A 92 -5.82 38.66 -5.29
N PRO A 93 -5.00 38.38 -6.33
CA PRO A 93 -4.78 39.30 -7.45
C PRO A 93 -6.03 39.48 -8.35
N PHE A 94 -7.14 38.81 -8.02
CA PHE A 94 -8.42 38.88 -8.74
C PHE A 94 -9.58 39.38 -7.89
N ALA A 95 -9.33 39.98 -6.72
CA ALA A 95 -10.39 40.65 -5.98
C ALA A 95 -10.87 41.89 -6.78
N PRO A 96 -12.18 42.03 -7.05
CA PRO A 96 -12.68 43.19 -7.78
C PRO A 96 -12.55 44.45 -6.90
N ASP A 97 -11.93 45.49 -7.46
CA ASP A 97 -11.84 46.82 -6.85
C ASP A 97 -13.26 47.33 -6.54
N ARG A 98 -13.52 47.72 -5.30
CA ARG A 98 -14.77 48.36 -4.87
C ARG A 98 -14.53 49.81 -4.53
#